data_AF-A0A8H4ETC1-F1
#
_entry.id   AF-A0A8H4ETC1-F1
#
_cell.length_a   1.000
_cell.length_b   1.000
_cell.length_c   1.000
_cell.angle_alpha   90.00
_cell.angle_beta   90.00
_cell.angle_gamma   90.00
#
_symmetry.space_group_name_H-M   'P 1'
#
loop_
_entity.id
_entity.type
_entity.pdbx_description
1 polymer ?
#
loop_
_entity_poly.entity_id
_entity_poly.type
_entity_poly.pdbx_seq_one_letter_code
_entity_poly.pdbx_strand_id
1 'polypeptide(L)'
;MFHDLIKKFREQFRLPTFPKKPIEENSLPIKIGSNVSIKNYNKFIESRELSGYKLEYNNGNVCIIDMCTREHEDVVKLLQDYFKIPNGGVIFDEPLIVLGQPLHPSPIADGLKIAPDVAVHPNKTYVPRPPNPGPLNIGPPPSDTTGNPHARIICEVAVSQSYRGLKNKCT
;
A
#
# COMPACT_ATOMS: atom_id res chain seq x y z
N MET A 1 13.26 -23.31 20.89
CA MET A 1 13.69 -23.84 19.58
C MET A 1 13.02 -23.12 18.40
N PHE A 2 11.69 -23.15 18.24
CA PHE A 2 11.01 -22.44 17.13
C PHE A 2 11.05 -20.90 17.25
N HIS A 3 10.83 -20.35 18.45
CA HIS A 3 10.93 -18.90 18.71
C HIS A 3 12.34 -18.34 18.46
N ASP A 4 13.38 -19.09 18.81
CA ASP A 4 14.78 -18.67 18.59
C ASP A 4 15.11 -18.64 17.10
N LEU A 5 14.51 -19.54 16.31
CA LEU A 5 14.65 -19.57 14.86
C LEU A 5 13.98 -18.36 14.19
N ILE A 6 12.75 -18.01 14.62
CA ILE A 6 12.04 -16.82 14.14
C ILE A 6 12.80 -15.55 14.50
N LYS A 7 13.35 -15.47 15.71
CA LYS A 7 14.15 -14.34 16.16
C LYS A 7 15.43 -14.18 15.32
N LYS A 8 16.19 -15.27 15.12
CA LYS A 8 17.38 -15.27 14.26
C LYS A 8 17.07 -14.89 12.81
N PHE A 9 15.95 -15.38 12.28
CA PHE A 9 15.50 -15.03 10.93
C PHE A 9 15.17 -13.52 10.83
N ARG A 10 14.41 -12.97 11.79
CA ARG A 10 14.08 -11.53 11.83
C ARG A 10 15.34 -10.66 11.94
N GLU A 11 16.32 -11.06 12.75
CA GLU A 11 17.60 -10.36 12.89
C GLU A 11 18.43 -10.41 11.60
N GLN A 12 18.54 -11.58 10.97
CA GLN A 12 19.28 -11.78 9.72
C GLN A 12 18.69 -10.95 8.56
N PHE A 13 17.37 -10.87 8.46
CA PHE A 13 16.68 -10.13 7.40
C PHE A 13 16.31 -8.69 7.79
N ARG A 14 16.66 -8.25 9.01
CA ARG A 14 16.29 -6.93 9.57
C ARG A 14 14.81 -6.62 9.35
N LEU A 15 13.95 -7.58 9.65
CA LEU A 15 12.51 -7.40 9.48
C LEU A 15 11.98 -6.41 10.52
N PRO A 16 11.09 -5.47 10.12
CA PRO A 16 10.43 -4.60 11.07
C PRO A 16 9.73 -5.38 12.18
N THR A 17 9.67 -4.82 13.39
CA THR A 17 9.03 -5.45 14.54
C THR A 17 7.97 -4.53 15.14
N PHE A 18 6.72 -5.00 15.17
CA PHE A 18 5.62 -4.26 15.77
C PHE A 18 5.82 -4.08 17.29
N PRO A 19 5.40 -2.92 17.84
CA PRO A 19 5.36 -2.72 19.28
C PRO A 19 4.52 -3.79 19.98
N LYS A 20 4.98 -4.25 21.15
CA LYS A 20 4.26 -5.25 21.96
C LYS A 20 3.10 -4.67 22.76
N LYS A 21 3.13 -3.35 23.00
CA LYS A 21 2.08 -2.61 23.71
C LYS A 21 1.20 -1.90 22.68
N PRO A 22 -0.08 -1.65 23.01
CA PRO A 22 -0.93 -0.77 22.23
C PRO A 22 -0.25 0.58 21.97
N ILE A 23 -0.45 1.10 20.77
CA ILE A 23 0.08 2.40 20.33
C ILE A 23 -1.03 3.43 20.47
N GLU A 24 -0.69 4.62 20.95
CA GLU A 24 -1.59 5.78 20.91
C GLU A 24 -1.37 6.56 19.61
N GLU A 25 -2.45 7.01 18.97
CA GLU A 25 -2.37 7.70 17.67
C GLU A 25 -1.54 9.00 17.73
N ASN A 26 -1.58 9.70 18.87
CA ASN A 26 -0.78 10.91 19.14
C ASN A 26 0.75 10.67 19.17
N SER A 27 1.17 9.41 19.25
CA SER A 27 2.58 9.01 19.33
C SER A 27 3.18 8.66 17.97
N LEU A 28 2.36 8.74 16.91
CA LEU A 28 2.79 8.50 15.54
C LEU A 28 3.60 9.71 15.00
N PRO A 29 4.60 9.49 14.14
CA PRO A 29 5.02 8.19 13.60
C PRO A 29 5.93 7.39 14.55
N ILE A 30 5.73 6.07 14.63
CA ILE A 30 6.60 5.17 15.41
C ILE A 30 7.52 4.38 14.50
N LYS A 31 8.82 4.50 14.72
CA LYS A 31 9.83 3.72 13.99
C LYS A 31 9.87 2.26 14.48
N ILE A 32 9.68 1.32 13.56
CA ILE A 32 9.66 -0.14 13.82
C ILE A 32 10.77 -0.91 13.10
N GLY A 33 11.52 -0.24 12.22
CA GLY A 33 12.65 -0.82 11.48
C GLY A 33 13.67 0.24 11.07
N SER A 34 14.93 -0.18 10.97
CA SER A 34 16.06 0.65 10.49
C SER A 34 16.95 -0.16 9.56
N ASN A 35 17.52 0.48 8.55
CA ASN A 35 18.38 -0.15 7.54
C ASN A 35 17.74 -1.39 6.87
N VAL A 36 16.43 -1.31 6.63
CA VAL A 36 15.64 -2.34 5.94
C VAL A 36 15.77 -2.12 4.43
N SER A 37 16.12 -3.16 3.67
CA SER A 37 16.13 -3.04 2.21
C SER A 37 14.70 -3.01 1.66
N ILE A 38 14.49 -2.39 0.49
CA ILE A 38 13.19 -2.41 -0.21
C ILE A 38 12.70 -3.85 -0.39
N LYS A 39 13.59 -4.78 -0.76
CA LYS A 39 13.25 -6.21 -0.91
C LYS A 39 12.71 -6.82 0.39
N ASN A 40 13.32 -6.52 1.53
CA ASN A 40 12.88 -7.06 2.82
C ASN A 40 11.60 -6.38 3.31
N TYR A 41 11.46 -5.08 3.06
CA TYR A 41 10.21 -4.35 3.35
C TYR A 41 9.03 -4.89 2.52
N ASN A 42 9.21 -5.06 1.21
CA ASN A 42 8.16 -5.60 0.34
C ASN A 42 7.73 -7.01 0.79
N LYS A 43 8.68 -7.89 1.12
CA LYS A 43 8.38 -9.22 1.68
C LYS A 43 7.63 -9.13 3.02
N PHE A 44 8.02 -8.16 3.86
CA PHE A 44 7.36 -7.93 5.14
C PHE A 44 5.88 -7.58 4.95
N ILE A 45 5.56 -6.59 4.11
CA ILE A 45 4.16 -6.19 3.87
C ILE A 45 3.35 -7.23 3.08
N GLU A 46 4.00 -8.03 2.22
CA GLU A 46 3.36 -9.15 1.50
C GLU A 46 2.92 -10.28 2.43
N SER A 47 3.62 -10.49 3.55
CA SER A 47 3.31 -11.56 4.50
C SER A 47 2.00 -11.34 5.29
N ARG A 48 1.38 -10.15 5.14
CA ARG A 48 0.01 -9.81 5.57
C ARG A 48 -0.39 -10.21 7.00
N GLU A 49 0.47 -9.98 7.99
CA GLU A 49 -0.02 -9.63 9.33
C GLU A 49 -0.53 -8.17 9.27
N LEU A 50 -1.71 -7.96 8.67
CA LEU A 50 -2.39 -6.66 8.57
C LEU A 50 -2.77 -6.21 9.98
N SER A 51 -1.91 -5.43 10.60
CA SER A 51 -1.96 -5.06 12.01
C SER A 51 -2.86 -3.87 12.31
N GLY A 52 -3.74 -3.48 11.36
CA GLY A 52 -4.52 -2.24 11.45
C GLY A 52 -3.65 -0.98 11.42
N TYR A 53 -2.38 -1.11 11.05
CA TYR A 53 -1.41 -0.02 10.98
C TYR A 53 -1.07 0.30 9.53
N LYS A 54 -0.97 1.60 9.25
CA LYS A 54 -0.40 2.09 8.00
C LYS A 54 1.10 2.24 8.15
N LEU A 55 1.83 1.71 7.19
CA LEU A 55 3.29 1.70 7.21
C LEU A 55 3.85 2.63 6.15
N GLU A 56 4.97 3.26 6.49
CA GLU A 56 5.76 4.06 5.56
C GLU A 56 7.20 3.59 5.54
N TYR A 57 7.75 3.46 4.34
CA TYR A 57 9.16 3.21 4.10
C TYR A 57 9.83 4.51 3.66
N ASN A 58 10.89 4.90 4.35
CA ASN A 58 11.70 6.06 3.98
C ASN A 58 13.19 5.75 4.17
N ASN A 59 13.91 5.54 3.06
CA ASN A 59 15.36 5.33 3.02
C ASN A 59 15.85 4.30 4.06
N GLY A 60 15.17 3.16 4.12
CA GLY A 60 15.49 2.04 5.02
C GLY A 60 14.92 2.15 6.43
N ASN A 61 14.28 3.26 6.77
CA ASN A 61 13.46 3.37 7.97
C ASN A 61 12.04 2.90 7.66
N VAL A 62 11.46 2.14 8.58
CA VAL A 62 10.06 1.71 8.49
C VAL A 62 9.32 2.25 9.70
N CYS A 63 8.25 2.99 9.46
CA CYS A 63 7.45 3.62 10.49
C CYS A 63 5.99 3.19 10.39
N ILE A 64 5.32 3.07 11.53
CA ILE A 64 3.87 3.15 11.62
C ILE A 64 3.51 4.62 11.58
N ILE A 65 2.65 5.00 10.65
CA ILE A 65 2.32 6.40 10.36
C ILE A 65 0.84 6.73 10.51
N ASP A 66 -0.01 5.71 10.53
CA ASP A 66 -1.45 5.88 10.77
C ASP A 66 -2.04 4.56 11.32
N MET A 67 -3.28 4.63 11.80
CA MET A 67 -4.05 3.53 12.36
C MET A 67 -5.45 3.47 11.71
N CYS A 68 -5.95 2.25 11.47
CA CYS A 68 -7.33 2.02 11.03
C CYS A 68 -8.29 2.28 12.20
N THR A 69 -8.69 3.54 12.39
CA THR A 69 -9.79 3.94 13.27
C THR A 69 -11.13 3.75 12.56
N ARG A 70 -12.24 3.79 13.31
CA ARG A 70 -13.58 3.71 12.69
C ARG A 70 -13.79 4.88 11.74
N GLU A 71 -13.40 6.08 12.16
CA GLU A 71 -13.52 7.32 11.40
C GLU A 71 -12.70 7.25 10.11
N HIS A 72 -11.49 6.70 10.16
CA HIS A 72 -10.67 6.43 8.98
C HIS A 72 -11.41 5.51 7.99
N GLU A 73 -11.88 4.35 8.47
CA GLU A 73 -12.55 3.37 7.60
C GLU A 73 -13.89 3.87 7.04
N ASP A 74 -14.64 4.69 7.79
CA ASP A 74 -15.87 5.32 7.32
C ASP A 74 -15.59 6.28 6.15
N VAL A 75 -14.50 7.06 6.22
CA VAL A 75 -14.07 7.94 5.13
C VAL A 75 -13.57 7.14 3.93
N VAL A 76 -12.77 6.09 4.15
CA VAL A 76 -12.32 5.18 3.09
C VAL A 76 -13.51 4.57 2.36
N LYS A 77 -14.50 4.07 3.11
CA LYS A 77 -15.74 3.53 2.56
C LYS A 77 -16.49 4.57 1.72
N LEU A 78 -16.68 5.78 2.24
CA LEU A 78 -17.36 6.85 1.52
C LEU A 78 -16.66 7.20 0.20
N LEU A 79 -15.32 7.29 0.21
CA LEU A 79 -14.54 7.54 -1.01
C LEU A 79 -14.70 6.41 -2.03
N GLN A 80 -14.64 5.15 -1.57
CA GLN A 80 -14.86 4.00 -2.45
C GLN A 80 -16.26 4.02 -3.08
N ASP A 81 -17.29 4.36 -2.30
CA ASP A 81 -18.66 4.46 -2.79
C ASP A 81 -18.79 5.58 -3.85
N TYR A 82 -18.15 6.74 -3.65
CA TYR A 82 -18.12 7.80 -4.67
C TYR A 82 -17.46 7.36 -5.98
N PHE A 83 -16.34 6.63 -5.93
CA PHE A 83 -15.69 6.11 -7.13
C PHE A 83 -16.48 5.01 -7.84
N LYS A 84 -17.41 4.36 -7.15
CA LYS A 84 -18.30 3.33 -7.73
C LYS A 84 -19.55 3.93 -8.38
N ILE A 85 -19.95 5.16 -8.05
CA ILE A 85 -21.13 5.81 -8.67
C ILE A 85 -21.08 5.78 -10.21
N PRO A 86 -19.95 6.12 -10.88
CA PRO A 86 -19.85 6.07 -12.34
C PRO A 86 -20.03 4.67 -12.95
N ASN A 87 -19.90 3.59 -12.17
CA ASN A 87 -20.20 2.24 -12.65
C ASN A 87 -21.71 2.01 -12.86
N GLY A 88 -22.59 2.92 -12.41
CA GLY A 88 -24.03 2.84 -12.68
C GLY A 88 -24.71 1.61 -12.08
N GLY A 89 -24.16 1.05 -10.99
CA GLY A 89 -24.66 -0.17 -10.35
C GLY A 89 -24.25 -1.46 -11.04
N VAL A 90 -23.37 -1.41 -12.05
CA VAL A 90 -22.74 -2.59 -12.63
C VAL A 90 -21.78 -3.20 -11.60
N ILE A 91 -21.98 -4.47 -11.25
CA ILE A 91 -21.18 -5.19 -10.25
C ILE A 91 -20.24 -6.22 -10.91
N PHE A 92 -20.67 -6.83 -12.02
CA PHE A 92 -19.86 -7.75 -12.82
C PHE A 92 -19.27 -7.00 -14.00
N ASP A 93 -17.97 -7.21 -14.25
CA ASP A 93 -17.24 -6.51 -15.30
C ASP A 93 -17.41 -4.98 -15.22
N GLU A 94 -17.46 -4.44 -14.00
CA GLU A 94 -17.60 -3.01 -13.77
C GLU A 94 -16.45 -2.24 -14.45
N PRO A 95 -16.69 -1.06 -15.06
CA PRO A 95 -15.65 -0.30 -15.75
C PRO A 95 -14.50 0.14 -14.83
N LEU A 96 -14.81 0.56 -13.61
CA LEU A 96 -13.85 0.98 -12.60
C LEU A 96 -13.80 -0.03 -11.46
N ILE A 97 -12.64 -0.62 -11.23
CA ILE A 97 -12.37 -1.44 -10.06
C ILE A 97 -11.87 -0.53 -8.95
N VAL A 98 -12.51 -0.61 -7.78
CA VAL A 98 -12.19 0.20 -6.60
C VAL A 98 -11.85 -0.72 -5.43
N LEU A 99 -10.60 -0.65 -4.97
CA LEU A 99 -10.05 -1.55 -3.94
C LEU A 99 -9.57 -0.77 -2.72
N GLY A 100 -9.68 -1.42 -1.54
CA GLY A 100 -9.06 -0.95 -0.29
C GLY A 100 -7.74 -1.67 -0.02
N GLN A 101 -6.68 -0.90 0.23
CA GLN A 101 -5.35 -1.41 0.61
C GLN A 101 -4.77 -2.53 -0.30
N PRO A 102 -4.88 -2.44 -1.65
CA PRO A 102 -4.19 -3.39 -2.51
C PRO A 102 -2.67 -3.15 -2.45
N LEU A 103 -1.86 -4.21 -2.43
CA LEU A 103 -0.42 -4.06 -2.59
C LEU A 103 -0.10 -3.69 -4.03
N HIS A 104 0.59 -2.57 -4.20
CA HIS A 104 0.77 -1.96 -5.50
C HIS A 104 2.18 -1.38 -5.65
N PRO A 105 2.82 -1.48 -6.83
CA PRO A 105 4.10 -0.80 -7.06
C PRO A 105 4.00 0.71 -6.78
N SER A 106 5.05 1.27 -6.18
CA SER A 106 5.17 2.71 -5.99
C SER A 106 5.16 3.42 -7.34
N PRO A 107 4.42 4.53 -7.50
CA PRO A 107 4.40 5.30 -8.75
C PRO A 107 5.76 5.90 -9.12
N ILE A 108 6.70 6.00 -8.17
CA ILE A 108 8.07 6.49 -8.39
C ILE A 108 8.96 5.42 -9.06
N ALA A 109 8.47 4.18 -9.22
CA ALA A 109 9.16 3.07 -9.90
C ALA A 109 10.54 2.70 -9.32
N ASP A 110 10.74 2.94 -8.02
CA ASP A 110 11.93 2.58 -7.24
C ASP A 110 11.94 1.10 -6.77
N GLY A 111 10.92 0.33 -7.17
CA GLY A 111 10.70 -1.05 -6.76
C GLY A 111 10.04 -1.20 -5.39
N LEU A 112 9.71 -0.10 -4.70
CA LEU A 112 8.91 -0.12 -3.47
C LEU A 112 7.48 -0.57 -3.78
N LYS A 113 6.86 -1.30 -2.86
CA LYS A 113 5.42 -1.55 -2.87
C LYS A 113 4.74 -0.73 -1.78
N ILE A 114 3.57 -0.19 -2.11
CA ILE A 114 2.71 0.60 -1.24
C ILE A 114 1.34 -0.08 -1.09
N ALA A 115 0.60 0.31 -0.06
CA ALA A 115 -0.77 -0.14 0.19
C ALA A 115 -1.65 1.10 0.42
N PRO A 116 -2.18 1.73 -0.64
CA PRO A 116 -2.99 2.93 -0.50
C PRO A 116 -4.36 2.62 0.11
N ASP A 117 -4.98 3.55 0.83
CA ASP A 117 -6.30 3.29 1.42
C ASP A 117 -7.37 3.04 0.35
N VAL A 118 -7.30 3.76 -0.77
CA VAL A 118 -8.12 3.52 -1.96
C VAL A 118 -7.25 3.50 -3.20
N ALA A 119 -7.43 2.47 -4.01
CA ALA A 119 -6.91 2.42 -5.37
C ALA A 119 -8.05 2.24 -6.37
N VAL A 120 -8.04 3.05 -7.42
CA VAL A 120 -8.98 2.95 -8.53
C VAL A 120 -8.21 2.66 -9.80
N HIS A 121 -8.61 1.61 -10.51
CA HIS A 121 -8.08 1.28 -11.83
C HIS A 121 -9.20 0.87 -12.77
N PRO A 122 -9.02 1.05 -14.08
CA PRO A 122 -9.94 0.48 -15.05
C PRO A 122 -9.91 -1.05 -14.96
N ASN A 123 -11.04 -1.68 -15.27
CA ASN A 123 -11.09 -3.11 -15.43
C ASN A 123 -10.29 -3.55 -16.67
N LYS A 124 -9.60 -4.69 -16.56
CA LYS A 124 -8.78 -5.27 -17.63
C LYS A 124 -9.56 -5.50 -18.93
N THR A 125 -10.88 -5.68 -18.86
CA THR A 125 -11.75 -5.83 -20.04
C THR A 125 -11.73 -4.58 -20.92
N TYR A 126 -11.51 -3.40 -20.32
CA TYR A 126 -11.50 -2.11 -21.03
C TYR A 126 -10.09 -1.57 -21.29
N VAL A 127 -9.05 -2.24 -20.81
CA VAL A 127 -7.65 -1.86 -21.08
C VAL A 127 -6.96 -2.96 -21.87
N PRO A 128 -6.66 -2.73 -23.16
CA PRO A 128 -5.93 -3.71 -23.94
C PRO A 128 -4.56 -3.95 -23.32
N ARG A 129 -4.15 -5.23 -23.25
CA ARG A 129 -2.79 -5.58 -22.82
C ARG A 129 -1.77 -4.96 -23.80
N PRO A 130 -0.61 -4.49 -23.29
CA PRO A 130 0.44 -4.00 -24.17
C PRO A 130 0.83 -5.08 -25.20
N PRO A 131 1.00 -4.72 -26.49
CA PRO A 131 1.35 -5.69 -27.54
C PRO A 131 2.69 -6.40 -27.30
N ASN A 132 3.62 -5.76 -26.58
CA ASN A 132 4.97 -6.26 -26.32
C ASN A 132 5.27 -6.27 -24.81
N PRO A 133 5.23 -7.43 -24.13
CA PRO A 133 5.55 -7.55 -22.69
C PRO A 133 7.07 -7.60 -22.39
N GLY A 134 7.89 -7.00 -23.26
CA GLY A 134 9.36 -7.10 -23.20
C GLY A 134 10.00 -6.40 -21.99
N PRO A 135 11.26 -6.73 -21.65
CA PRO A 135 11.93 -6.33 -20.40
C PRO A 135 12.24 -4.83 -20.26
N LEU A 136 11.95 -4.01 -21.27
CA LEU A 136 12.25 -2.58 -21.35
C LEU A 136 10.99 -1.69 -21.23
N ASN A 137 9.97 -2.13 -20.49
CA ASN A 137 8.68 -1.46 -20.25
C ASN A 137 8.73 0.08 -20.15
N ILE A 138 8.77 0.76 -21.30
CA ILE A 138 8.45 2.18 -21.48
C ILE A 138 7.18 2.18 -22.35
N GLY A 139 6.05 1.92 -21.71
CA GLY A 139 4.71 1.79 -22.30
C GLY A 139 3.67 1.79 -21.16
N PRO A 140 2.39 2.12 -21.42
CA PRO A 140 1.44 2.71 -20.45
C PRO A 140 1.30 1.87 -19.16
N PRO A 141 0.98 2.50 -18.01
CA PRO A 141 1.63 2.20 -16.74
C PRO A 141 1.52 0.73 -16.40
N PRO A 142 2.63 0.20 -15.87
CA PRO A 142 2.88 -1.21 -15.72
C PRO A 142 1.70 -1.86 -15.04
N SER A 143 1.20 -2.97 -15.59
CA SER A 143 0.27 -3.81 -14.86
C SER A 143 0.76 -4.05 -13.43
N ASP A 144 -0.16 -4.26 -12.49
CA ASP A 144 0.22 -4.75 -11.17
C ASP A 144 1.02 -6.06 -11.29
N THR A 145 1.57 -6.55 -10.18
CA THR A 145 2.42 -7.75 -10.19
C THR A 145 1.71 -9.03 -10.65
N THR A 146 0.40 -8.98 -10.90
CA THR A 146 -0.43 -10.10 -11.37
C THR A 146 -1.02 -9.88 -12.77
N GLY A 147 -0.69 -8.76 -13.44
CA GLY A 147 -1.15 -8.47 -14.78
C GLY A 147 -2.46 -7.67 -14.86
N ASN A 148 -2.99 -7.15 -13.75
CA ASN A 148 -4.14 -6.24 -13.78
C ASN A 148 -3.69 -4.82 -14.12
N PRO A 149 -4.57 -3.94 -14.62
CA PRO A 149 -4.22 -2.55 -14.85
C PRO A 149 -3.71 -1.85 -13.58
N HIS A 150 -2.67 -1.04 -13.71
CA HIS A 150 -2.17 -0.17 -12.63
C HIS A 150 -3.27 0.76 -12.10
N ALA A 151 -3.24 1.02 -10.79
CA ALA A 151 -3.99 2.10 -10.16
C ALA A 151 -3.74 3.43 -10.90
N ARG A 152 -4.83 4.10 -11.29
CA ARG A 152 -4.80 5.42 -11.94
C ARG A 152 -5.12 6.54 -10.98
N ILE A 153 -5.90 6.22 -9.95
CA ILE A 153 -6.18 7.12 -8.84
C ILE A 153 -5.80 6.37 -7.57
N ILE A 154 -5.02 7.03 -6.72
CA ILE A 154 -4.63 6.58 -5.41
C ILE A 154 -5.09 7.64 -4.42
N CYS A 155 -5.80 7.23 -3.37
CA CYS A 155 -6.17 8.11 -2.28
C CYS A 155 -5.60 7.58 -0.98
N GLU A 156 -5.05 8.50 -0.21
CA GLU A 156 -4.62 8.28 1.16
C GLU A 156 -5.47 9.18 2.06
N VAL A 157 -6.16 8.58 3.01
CA VAL A 157 -6.79 9.26 4.13
C VAL A 157 -5.73 9.40 5.22
N ALA A 158 -5.74 10.55 5.87
CA ALA A 158 -4.85 10.83 6.99
C ALA A 158 -5.67 11.45 8.10
N VAL A 159 -5.64 10.81 9.26
CA VAL A 159 -6.29 11.32 10.47
C VAL A 159 -5.27 12.07 11.32
N SER A 160 -4.11 11.46 11.55
CA SER A 160 -3.03 12.00 12.38
C SER A 160 -1.81 12.52 11.59
N GLN A 161 -1.75 12.28 10.28
CA GLN A 161 -0.62 12.73 9.47
C GLN A 161 -0.66 14.23 9.18
N SER A 162 0.50 14.89 9.24
CA SER A 162 0.59 16.31 8.86
C SER A 162 0.37 16.54 7.36
N TYR A 163 -0.24 17.68 7.02
CA TYR A 163 -0.37 18.15 5.63
C TYR A 163 0.97 18.13 4.87
N ARG A 164 2.06 18.52 5.51
CA ARG A 164 3.40 18.52 4.89
C ARG A 164 3.86 17.10 4.55
N GLY A 165 3.59 16.14 5.42
CA GLY A 165 3.87 14.72 5.15
C GLY A 165 3.10 14.21 3.94
N LEU A 166 1.81 14.54 3.86
CA LEU A 166 0.97 14.18 2.70
C LEU A 166 1.48 14.82 1.41
N LYS A 167 1.81 16.12 1.44
CA LYS A 167 2.33 16.83 0.26
C LYS A 167 3.60 16.18 -0.30
N ASN A 168 4.51 15.75 0.57
CA ASN A 168 5.74 15.07 0.15
C ASN A 168 5.49 13.71 -0.52
N LYS A 169 4.34 13.06 -0.29
CA LYS A 169 3.97 11.82 -0.99
C LYS A 169 3.51 12.06 -2.43
N CYS A 170 3.17 13.30 -2.78
CA CYS A 170 2.67 13.68 -4.11
C CYS A 170 3.76 14.27 -5.03
N THR A 171 5.00 14.38 -4.56
CA THR A 171 6.12 15.05 -5.26
C THR A 171 7.34 14.15 -5.30
#